data_AF-A0A317HJ57-F1
#
_entry.id   AF-A0A317HJ57-F1
#
_cell.length_a   1.000
_cell.length_b   1.000
_cell.length_c   1.000
_cell.angle_alpha   90.00
_cell.angle_beta   90.00
_cell.angle_gamma   90.00
#
_symmetry.space_group_name_H-M   'P 1'
#
loop_
_entity.id
_entity.type
_entity.pdbx_description
1 polymer ?
#
loop_
_entity_poly.entity_id
_entity_poly.type
_entity_poly.pdbx_seq_one_letter_code
_entity_poly.pdbx_strand_id
1 'polypeptide(L)'
;MGLIETLFDKRVMAMGPSRNDPTRVVGVFDQEFLAPLPALRSRELEKFAWLAGEWSYENLVPATRSSAAYTDVGTASFTSCENGRWICIVGRDGQSHRHITFDPFSRQWMYVLIEGSYGILRSPGWRGNQIVFTGLMNMLWHRM
;
A
#
# COMPACT_ATOMS: atom_id res chain seq x y z
N MET A 1 -23.12 -3.35 -15.04
CA MET A 1 -21.99 -3.90 -15.81
C MET A 1 -21.10 -4.66 -14.85
N GLY A 2 -20.73 -5.90 -15.15
CA GLY A 2 -19.90 -6.70 -14.25
C GLY A 2 -18.43 -6.27 -14.29
N LEU A 3 -17.65 -6.74 -13.32
CA LEU A 3 -16.23 -6.41 -13.18
C LEU A 3 -15.42 -6.88 -14.39
N ILE A 4 -15.68 -8.10 -14.87
CA ILE A 4 -14.94 -8.69 -15.98
C ILE A 4 -15.19 -7.90 -17.26
N GLU A 5 -16.45 -7.60 -17.59
CA GLU A 5 -16.81 -6.80 -18.76
C GLU A 5 -16.14 -5.43 -18.74
N THR A 6 -16.11 -4.79 -17.56
CA THR A 6 -15.42 -3.50 -17.38
C THR A 6 -13.92 -3.59 -17.65
N LEU A 7 -13.26 -4.69 -17.30
CA LEU A 7 -11.82 -4.87 -17.53
C LEU A 7 -11.51 -5.08 -19.02
N PHE A 8 -12.37 -5.79 -19.74
CA PHE A 8 -12.26 -5.94 -21.19
C PHE A 8 -12.56 -4.62 -21.92
N ASP A 9 -13.64 -3.93 -21.55
CA ASP A 9 -14.04 -2.65 -22.16
C ASP A 9 -12.96 -1.57 -21.98
N LYS A 10 -12.30 -1.54 -20.82
CA LYS A 10 -11.21 -0.62 -20.52
C LYS A 10 -9.85 -1.03 -21.10
N ARG A 11 -9.79 -2.14 -21.86
CA ARG A 11 -8.55 -2.72 -22.40
C ARG A 11 -7.49 -3.00 -21.34
N VAL A 12 -7.94 -3.33 -20.13
CA VAL A 12 -7.08 -3.84 -19.06
C VAL A 12 -6.84 -5.33 -19.24
N MET A 13 -7.85 -6.03 -19.80
CA MET A 13 -7.76 -7.43 -20.16
C MET A 13 -8.03 -7.64 -21.65
N ALA A 14 -7.41 -8.67 -22.20
CA ALA A 14 -7.64 -9.19 -23.54
C ALA A 14 -7.77 -10.72 -23.50
N MET A 15 -8.32 -11.31 -24.55
CA MET A 15 -8.29 -12.77 -24.70
C MET A 15 -6.91 -13.18 -25.20
N GLY A 16 -6.28 -14.14 -24.52
CA GLY A 16 -4.95 -14.62 -24.86
C GLY A 16 -4.68 -16.02 -24.33
N PRO A 17 -3.57 -16.64 -24.76
CA PRO A 17 -3.21 -17.98 -24.30
C PRO A 17 -2.96 -17.97 -22.79
N SER A 18 -3.46 -19.00 -22.09
CA SER A 18 -3.16 -19.20 -20.68
C SER A 18 -1.66 -19.47 -20.49
N ARG A 19 -1.08 -18.88 -19.45
CA ARG A 19 0.33 -19.09 -19.10
C ARG A 19 0.65 -20.56 -18.76
N ASN A 20 -0.32 -21.28 -18.19
CA ASN A 20 -0.14 -22.67 -17.76
C ASN A 20 -0.54 -23.69 -18.82
N ASP A 21 -1.34 -23.27 -19.81
CA ASP A 21 -1.78 -24.10 -20.94
C ASP A 21 -1.99 -23.18 -22.16
N PRO A 22 -0.98 -23.00 -23.02
CA PRO A 22 -1.04 -22.08 -24.14
C PRO A 22 -2.12 -22.42 -25.18
N THR A 23 -2.66 -23.65 -25.17
CA THR A 23 -3.72 -24.07 -26.09
C THR A 23 -5.10 -23.55 -25.67
N ARG A 24 -5.24 -23.12 -24.41
CA ARG A 24 -6.49 -22.58 -23.86
C ARG A 24 -6.47 -21.06 -23.87
N VAL A 25 -7.47 -20.46 -24.53
CA VAL A 25 -7.67 -19.00 -24.51
C VAL A 25 -8.45 -18.59 -23.26
N VAL A 26 -7.91 -17.64 -22.51
CA VAL A 26 -8.49 -17.09 -21.27
C VAL A 26 -8.36 -15.57 -21.25
N GLY A 27 -9.06 -14.92 -20.33
CA GLY A 27 -8.82 -13.51 -20.05
C GLY A 27 -7.44 -13.33 -19.40
N VAL A 28 -6.57 -12.56 -20.05
CA VAL A 28 -5.23 -12.20 -19.58
C VAL A 28 -5.13 -10.69 -19.45
N PHE A 29 -4.26 -10.20 -18.56
CA PHE A 29 -3.97 -8.77 -18.51
C PHE A 29 -3.18 -8.34 -19.74
N ASP A 30 -3.59 -7.21 -20.29
CA ASP A 30 -2.92 -6.58 -21.42
C ASP A 30 -1.51 -6.12 -21.02
N GLN A 31 -0.50 -6.54 -21.77
CA GLN A 31 0.90 -6.26 -21.42
C GLN A 31 1.28 -4.80 -21.65
N GLU A 32 0.66 -4.11 -22.62
CA GLU A 32 0.88 -2.69 -22.86
C GLU A 32 0.32 -1.87 -21.70
N PHE A 33 -0.84 -2.26 -21.17
CA PHE A 33 -1.42 -1.67 -19.97
C PHE A 33 -0.54 -1.90 -18.73
N LEU A 34 0.04 -3.09 -18.57
CA LEU A 34 0.86 -3.43 -17.40
C LEU A 34 2.27 -2.80 -17.44
N ALA A 35 2.86 -2.64 -18.64
CA ALA A 35 4.23 -2.16 -18.83
C ALA A 35 4.57 -0.86 -18.07
N PRO A 36 3.73 0.20 -18.03
CA PRO A 36 4.06 1.44 -17.31
C PRO A 36 3.88 1.37 -15.79
N LEU A 37 3.17 0.37 -15.26
CA LEU A 37 2.76 0.35 -13.85
C LEU A 37 3.95 0.34 -12.86
N PRO A 38 5.06 -0.39 -13.08
CA PRO A 38 6.22 -0.34 -12.19
C PRO A 38 6.84 1.06 -12.10
N ALA A 39 7.03 1.73 -13.23
CA ALA A 39 7.59 3.08 -13.28
C ALA A 39 6.68 4.10 -12.58
N LEU A 40 5.35 3.94 -12.74
CA LEU A 40 4.38 4.76 -12.04
C LEU A 40 4.50 4.59 -10.51
N ARG A 41 4.65 3.36 -10.02
CA ARG A 41 4.85 3.11 -8.58
C ARG A 41 6.12 3.80 -8.07
N SER A 42 7.25 3.62 -8.76
CA SER A 42 8.53 4.21 -8.35
C SER A 42 8.43 5.74 -8.26
N ARG A 43 7.88 6.38 -9.29
CA ARG A 43 7.69 7.84 -9.31
C ARG A 43 6.80 8.35 -8.18
N GLU A 44 5.73 7.62 -7.86
CA GLU A 44 4.88 8.02 -6.74
C GLU A 44 5.63 7.86 -5.41
N LEU A 45 6.33 6.74 -5.19
CA LEU A 45 7.09 6.49 -3.97
C LEU A 45 8.24 7.46 -3.72
N GLU A 46 8.82 8.06 -4.76
CA GLU A 46 9.80 9.14 -4.62
C GLU A 46 9.25 10.33 -3.81
N LYS A 47 7.92 10.57 -3.82
CA LYS A 47 7.28 11.60 -2.98
C LYS A 47 7.37 11.31 -1.48
N PHE A 48 7.72 10.08 -1.09
CA PHE A 48 8.01 9.66 0.27
C PHE A 48 9.49 9.40 0.54
N ALA A 49 10.39 9.71 -0.40
CA ALA A 49 11.82 9.50 -0.21
C ALA A 49 12.36 10.22 1.04
N TRP A 50 11.76 11.36 1.38
CA TRP A 50 12.09 12.13 2.59
C TRP A 50 11.81 11.36 3.89
N LEU A 51 10.92 10.36 3.89
CA LEU A 51 10.57 9.60 5.10
C LEU A 51 11.70 8.67 5.54
N ALA A 52 12.59 8.26 4.63
CA ALA A 52 13.70 7.37 4.98
C ALA A 52 14.63 8.04 6.00
N GLY A 53 14.87 7.36 7.12
CA GLY A 53 15.63 7.89 8.25
C GLY A 53 14.98 7.63 9.59
N GLU A 54 15.52 8.25 10.63
CA GLU A 54 15.02 8.16 12.00
C GLU A 54 14.19 9.41 12.33
N TRP A 55 13.03 9.18 12.94
CA TRP A 55 12.08 10.22 13.28
C TRP A 55 11.71 10.13 14.75
N SER A 56 11.78 11.25 15.45
CA SER A 56 11.11 11.40 16.73
C SER A 56 9.64 11.76 16.48
N TYR A 57 8.73 11.13 17.22
CA TYR A 57 7.31 11.43 17.15
C TYR A 57 6.74 11.77 18.52
N GLU A 58 5.67 12.54 18.47
CA GLU A 58 4.77 12.82 19.58
C GLU A 58 3.35 12.53 19.10
N ASN A 59 2.69 11.56 19.71
CA ASN A 59 1.34 11.16 19.38
C ASN A 59 0.41 11.43 20.58
N LEU A 60 -0.56 12.32 20.38
CA LEU A 60 -1.55 12.66 21.39
C LEU A 60 -2.66 11.61 21.38
N VAL A 61 -2.68 10.74 22.39
CA VAL A 61 -3.67 9.67 22.52
C VAL A 61 -4.86 10.19 23.33
N PRO A 62 -6.07 10.27 22.74
CA PRO A 62 -7.25 10.73 23.46
C PRO A 62 -7.67 9.73 24.55
N ALA A 63 -8.39 10.23 25.55
CA ALA A 63 -8.93 9.38 26.61
C ALA A 63 -9.92 8.35 26.03
N THR A 64 -9.87 7.13 26.58
CA THR A 64 -10.87 6.09 26.33
C THR A 64 -11.66 5.81 27.61
N ARG A 65 -12.62 4.89 27.56
CA ARG A 65 -13.33 4.44 28.78
C ARG A 65 -12.40 3.80 29.81
N SER A 66 -11.30 3.19 29.37
CA SER A 66 -10.37 2.41 30.20
C SER A 66 -9.03 3.10 30.47
N SER A 67 -8.74 4.24 29.82
CA SER A 67 -7.47 4.95 29.95
C SER A 67 -7.65 6.46 29.85
N ALA A 68 -6.92 7.22 30.68
CA ALA A 68 -6.82 8.66 30.54
C ALA A 68 -6.11 9.06 29.24
N ALA A 69 -6.28 10.31 28.80
CA ALA A 69 -5.49 10.84 27.71
C ALA A 69 -4.01 10.88 28.10
N TYR A 70 -3.12 10.58 27.16
CA TYR A 70 -1.67 10.62 27.38
C TYR A 70 -0.95 10.97 26.07
N THR A 71 0.31 11.39 26.22
CA THR A 71 1.21 11.61 25.08
C THR A 71 2.13 10.41 24.96
N ASP A 72 2.11 9.78 23.79
CA ASP A 72 3.07 8.74 23.42
C ASP A 72 4.23 9.39 22.65
N VAL A 73 5.45 9.23 23.16
CA VAL A 73 6.67 9.81 22.59
C VAL A 73 7.66 8.70 22.33
N GLY A 74 8.29 8.73 21.17
CA GLY A 74 9.25 7.71 20.79
C GLY A 74 9.98 8.04 19.52
N THR A 75 10.68 7.04 19.00
CA THR A 75 11.36 7.10 17.72
C THR A 75 10.83 6.00 16.79
N ALA A 76 10.85 6.29 15.50
CA ALA A 76 10.53 5.34 14.44
C ALA A 76 11.56 5.48 13.33
N SER A 77 12.01 4.36 12.79
CA SER A 77 12.98 4.33 11.70
C SER A 77 12.30 3.79 10.44
N PHE A 78 12.52 4.45 9.31
CA PHE A 78 11.94 4.06 8.03
C PHE A 78 13.02 3.88 6.96
N THR A 79 12.76 2.98 6.02
CA THR A 79 13.67 2.70 4.91
C THR A 79 12.89 2.40 3.63
N SER A 80 13.55 2.60 2.48
CA SER A 80 13.07 2.09 1.20
C SER A 80 13.42 0.60 1.11
N CYS A 81 12.43 -0.24 0.80
CA CYS A 81 12.60 -1.70 0.80
C CYS A 81 11.99 -2.34 -0.46
N GLU A 82 12.31 -3.61 -0.67
CA GLU A 82 11.86 -4.41 -1.82
C GLU A 82 12.11 -3.76 -3.19
N ASN A 83 13.35 -3.29 -3.39
CA ASN A 83 13.79 -2.59 -4.59
C ASN A 83 12.96 -1.31 -4.85
N GLY A 84 12.67 -0.56 -3.78
CA GLY A 84 11.95 0.72 -3.86
C GLY A 84 10.45 0.57 -4.16
N ARG A 85 9.86 -0.60 -3.88
CA ARG A 85 8.41 -0.82 -4.04
C ARG A 85 7.61 -0.51 -2.79
N TRP A 86 8.30 -0.26 -1.68
CA TRP A 86 7.70 -0.01 -0.39
C TRP A 86 8.55 0.97 0.41
N ILE A 87 7.88 1.76 1.25
CA ILE A 87 8.48 2.30 2.46
C ILE A 87 8.20 1.31 3.58
N CYS A 88 9.25 0.85 4.24
CA CYS A 88 9.18 -0.02 5.40
C CYS A 88 9.43 0.75 6.68
N ILE A 89 8.79 0.35 7.76
CA ILE A 89 9.19 0.68 9.13
C ILE A 89 10.19 -0.38 9.61
N VAL A 90 11.20 0.04 10.36
CA VAL A 90 12.20 -0.86 10.95
C VAL A 90 11.78 -1.13 12.40
N GLY A 91 11.46 -2.39 12.69
CA GLY A 91 11.11 -2.87 14.02
C GLY A 91 12.29 -2.85 14.97
N ARG A 92 12.01 -3.01 16.27
CA ARG A 92 13.06 -3.05 17.32
C ARG A 92 14.02 -4.24 17.18
N ASP A 93 13.58 -5.29 16.51
CA ASP A 93 14.38 -6.47 16.17
C ASP A 93 15.27 -6.25 14.93
N GLY A 94 15.23 -5.06 14.34
CA GLY A 94 15.95 -4.70 13.12
C GLY A 94 15.28 -5.19 11.84
N GLN A 95 14.12 -5.85 11.92
CA GLN A 95 13.41 -6.31 10.73
C GLN A 95 12.65 -5.17 10.06
N SER A 96 12.62 -5.20 8.73
CA SER A 96 11.86 -4.24 7.93
C SER A 96 10.47 -4.77 7.63
N HIS A 97 9.47 -3.99 8.00
CA HIS A 97 8.07 -4.30 7.90
C HIS A 97 7.40 -3.36 6.89
N ARG A 98 6.68 -3.91 5.90
CA ARG A 98 5.97 -3.14 4.87
C ARG A 98 5.02 -2.15 5.53
N HIS A 99 5.13 -0.87 5.17
CA HIS A 99 4.36 0.20 5.80
C HIS A 99 3.53 0.99 4.78
N ILE A 100 4.15 1.58 3.76
CA ILE A 100 3.47 2.39 2.74
C ILE A 100 3.85 1.92 1.34
N THR A 101 2.86 1.83 0.45
CA THR A 101 3.10 1.66 -0.99
C THR A 101 2.07 2.41 -1.83
N PHE A 102 2.30 2.43 -3.14
CA PHE A 102 1.35 2.89 -4.13
C PHE A 102 0.92 1.72 -5.02
N ASP A 103 -0.39 1.53 -5.14
CA ASP A 103 -0.98 0.61 -6.12
C ASP A 103 -1.20 1.35 -7.45
N PRO A 104 -0.38 1.10 -8.48
CA PRO A 104 -0.51 1.77 -9.77
C PRO A 104 -1.77 1.35 -10.54
N PHE A 105 -2.41 0.23 -10.18
CA PHE A 105 -3.63 -0.23 -10.83
C PHE A 105 -4.85 0.57 -10.38
N SER A 106 -5.10 0.64 -9.07
CA SER A 106 -6.19 1.46 -8.51
C SER A 106 -5.85 2.95 -8.38
N ARG A 107 -4.57 3.31 -8.57
CA ARG A 107 -4.01 4.65 -8.31
C ARG A 107 -4.25 5.12 -6.87
N GLN A 108 -4.16 4.19 -5.93
CA GLN A 108 -4.36 4.49 -4.52
C GLN A 108 -3.07 4.25 -3.74
N TRP A 109 -2.86 5.10 -2.75
CA TRP A 109 -1.88 4.86 -1.72
C TRP A 109 -2.42 3.84 -0.73
N MET A 110 -1.55 2.96 -0.25
CA MET A 110 -1.89 1.95 0.74
C MET A 110 -0.99 2.11 1.95
N TYR A 111 -1.62 2.14 3.11
CA TYR A 111 -0.99 2.12 4.41
C TYR A 111 -1.30 0.79 5.09
N VAL A 112 -0.25 0.05 5.43
CA VAL A 112 -0.33 -1.29 6.02
C VAL A 112 0.04 -1.20 7.50
N LEU A 113 -0.90 -1.66 8.31
CA LEU A 113 -0.74 -1.84 9.75
C LEU A 113 -0.52 -3.35 9.98
N ILE A 114 0.64 -3.71 10.52
CA ILE A 114 1.03 -5.11 10.82
C ILE A 114 1.56 -5.30 12.25
N GLU A 115 1.55 -4.25 13.06
CA GLU A 115 1.91 -4.29 14.48
C GLU A 115 0.72 -3.85 15.32
N GLY A 116 0.17 -4.75 16.14
CA GLY A 116 -0.96 -4.51 17.03
C GLY A 116 -2.34 -4.42 16.36
N SER A 117 -2.40 -3.93 15.11
CA SER A 117 -3.58 -3.94 14.25
C SER A 117 -3.20 -4.46 12.87
N TYR A 118 -3.93 -5.44 12.35
CA TYR A 118 -3.63 -6.08 11.06
C TYR A 118 -4.60 -5.60 9.99
N GLY A 119 -4.19 -4.63 9.17
CA GLY A 119 -5.09 -4.11 8.14
C GLY A 119 -4.46 -3.17 7.14
N ILE A 120 -5.25 -2.82 6.13
CA ILE A 120 -4.89 -1.88 5.08
C ILE A 120 -5.87 -0.72 5.07
N LEU A 121 -5.33 0.49 5.16
CA LEU A 121 -6.04 1.73 4.84
C LEU A 121 -5.60 2.22 3.46
N ARG A 122 -6.49 2.93 2.78
CA ARG A 122 -6.23 3.49 1.45
C ARG A 122 -6.41 4.99 1.44
N SER A 123 -5.68 5.66 0.57
CA SER A 123 -5.82 7.08 0.31
C SER A 123 -5.90 7.35 -1.19
N PRO A 124 -6.78 8.26 -1.64
CA PRO A 124 -6.83 8.68 -3.05
C PRO A 124 -5.60 9.52 -3.45
N GLY A 125 -4.80 9.97 -2.49
CA GLY A 125 -3.58 10.74 -2.75
C GLY A 125 -3.43 11.97 -1.86
N TRP A 126 -2.46 12.78 -2.25
CA TRP A 126 -2.06 14.00 -1.56
C TRP A 126 -3.14 15.09 -1.65
N ARG A 127 -3.36 15.79 -0.54
CA ARG A 127 -4.14 17.02 -0.43
C ARG A 127 -3.21 18.10 0.14
N GLY A 128 -2.63 18.90 -0.75
CA GLY A 128 -1.55 19.82 -0.37
C GLY A 128 -0.31 19.06 0.11
N ASN A 129 0.18 19.37 1.30
CA ASN A 129 1.33 18.72 1.93
C ASN A 129 0.93 17.52 2.82
N GLN A 130 -0.32 17.09 2.79
CA GLN A 130 -0.82 15.99 3.61
C GLN A 130 -1.32 14.85 2.75
N ILE A 131 -1.13 13.64 3.24
CA ILE A 131 -1.80 12.45 2.75
C ILE A 131 -2.56 11.82 3.90
N VAL A 132 -3.82 11.50 3.64
CA VAL A 132 -4.76 11.08 4.68
C VAL A 132 -5.26 9.68 4.35
N PHE A 133 -4.92 8.71 5.20
CA PHE A 133 -5.38 7.33 5.13
C PHE A 133 -6.59 7.17 6.03
N THR A 134 -7.79 7.09 5.43
CA THR A 134 -9.06 7.08 6.17
C THR A 134 -10.06 6.15 5.49
N GLY A 135 -11.03 5.68 6.26
CA GLY A 135 -12.10 4.80 5.79
C GLY A 135 -12.10 3.47 6.52
N LEU A 136 -12.85 2.50 5.99
CA LEU A 136 -12.89 1.16 6.54
C LEU A 136 -11.55 0.46 6.30
N MET A 137 -10.91 0.07 7.40
CA MET A 137 -9.70 -0.73 7.35
C MET A 137 -10.04 -2.15 6.89
N ASN A 138 -9.40 -2.60 5.81
CA ASN A 138 -9.53 -3.98 5.39
C ASN A 138 -8.61 -4.85 6.24
N MET A 139 -9.18 -5.70 7.08
CA MET A 139 -8.42 -6.58 7.96
C MET A 139 -7.61 -7.61 7.17
N LEU A 140 -6.33 -7.72 7.50
CA LEU A 140 -5.45 -8.78 7.01
C LEU A 140 -5.59 -9.97 7.95
N TRP A 141 -6.57 -10.83 7.69
CA TRP A 141 -6.75 -12.05 8.48
C TRP A 141 -5.65 -13.06 8.16
N HIS A 142 -4.84 -13.42 9.15
CA HIS A 142 -4.12 -14.68 9.14
C HIS A 142 -5.12 -15.74 9.59
N ARG A 143 -5.45 -16.73 8.74
CA ARG A 143 -5.95 -18.00 9.29
C ARG A 143 -4.78 -18.56 10.11
N MET A 144 -4.95 -18.61 11.43
CA MET A 144 -4.21 -19.54 12.29
C MET A 144 -4.83 -20.93 12.12
#